data_AF-A0A1B6HHH8-F1
#
_entry.id   AF-A0A1B6HHH8-F1
#
_cell.length_a   1.000
_cell.length_b   1.000
_cell.length_c   1.000
_cell.angle_alpha   90.00
_cell.angle_beta   90.00
_cell.angle_gamma   90.00
#
_symmetry.space_group_name_H-M   'P 1'
#
loop_
_entity.id
_entity.type
_entity.pdbx_description
1 polymer ?
#
loop_
_entity_poly.entity_id
_entity_poly.type
_entity_poly.pdbx_seq_one_letter_code
_entity_poly.pdbx_strand_id
1 'polypeptide(L)'
;LVMESAAKSTKDCLVDLTSQKGEWFLDDMCLSAGTMVRLLSLLPPPEPGTTLHAAVKCLQAAHNQYKSLQELNLNFSSIILPEAIQTIQREDPTVLTLLAELDSIIASVQMPLGDLVSQLQLHLHLLVTGMGAIPEGCQAAVAVATGLQEAVEAMFQRLGSSDPLSPGQMLLMGFNGLFDNLALGCCGLVSALATLHIPGAWRSVDQLRDAKLLAA
;
A
#
# COMPACT_ATOMS: atom_id res chain seq x y z
N LEU A 1 -30.40 -10.27 6.49
CA LEU A 1 -29.33 -10.18 7.51
C LEU A 1 -28.83 -8.74 7.60
N VAL A 2 -28.45 -8.25 8.79
CA VAL A 2 -28.03 -6.84 9.00
C VAL A 2 -26.84 -6.45 8.11
N MET A 3 -25.90 -7.38 7.87
CA MET A 3 -24.78 -7.18 6.93
C MET A 3 -25.20 -7.13 5.45
N GLU A 4 -26.26 -7.82 5.07
CA GLU A 4 -26.79 -7.88 3.70
C GLU A 4 -27.61 -6.60 3.38
N SER A 5 -28.33 -6.11 4.39
CA SER A 5 -28.96 -4.78 4.41
C SER A 5 -27.91 -3.67 4.33
N ALA A 6 -26.81 -3.79 5.08
CA ALA A 6 -25.69 -2.85 5.03
C ALA A 6 -24.98 -2.90 3.67
N ALA A 7 -24.72 -4.07 3.09
CA ALA A 7 -24.13 -4.18 1.75
C ALA A 7 -25.02 -3.53 0.66
N LYS A 8 -26.35 -3.67 0.77
CA LYS A 8 -27.30 -3.09 -0.18
C LYS A 8 -27.41 -1.56 -0.10
N SER A 9 -27.24 -0.96 1.08
CA SER A 9 -27.26 0.50 1.27
C SER A 9 -25.92 1.18 0.94
N THR A 10 -24.86 0.40 0.76
CA THR A 10 -23.45 0.86 0.69
C THR A 10 -22.86 0.55 -0.70
N LYS A 11 -23.70 0.60 -1.75
CA LYS A 11 -23.30 0.24 -3.10
C LYS A 11 -22.23 1.20 -3.67
N ASP A 12 -22.33 2.48 -3.30
CA ASP A 12 -21.36 3.50 -3.71
C ASP A 12 -20.20 3.61 -2.70
N CYS A 13 -20.45 3.40 -1.40
CA CYS A 13 -19.40 3.58 -0.39
C CYS A 13 -18.35 2.45 -0.36
N LEU A 14 -18.67 1.23 -0.82
CA LEU A 14 -17.66 0.15 -0.92
C LEU A 14 -16.64 0.42 -2.04
N VAL A 15 -17.09 1.05 -3.14
CA VAL A 15 -16.24 1.46 -4.27
C VAL A 15 -15.32 2.60 -3.84
N ASP A 16 -15.82 3.50 -2.99
CA ASP A 16 -15.07 4.65 -2.47
C ASP A 16 -14.33 4.36 -1.13
N LEU A 17 -14.36 3.12 -0.62
CA LEU A 17 -13.77 2.73 0.67
C LEU A 17 -14.25 3.59 1.87
N THR A 18 -15.49 4.06 1.82
CA THR A 18 -16.11 4.88 2.87
C THR A 18 -17.16 4.08 3.67
N SER A 19 -17.20 4.32 4.98
CA SER A 19 -18.19 3.78 5.91
C SER A 19 -19.55 4.48 5.69
N GLN A 20 -20.63 3.89 6.22
CA GLN A 20 -22.01 4.43 6.14
C GLN A 20 -22.13 5.87 6.67
N LYS A 21 -21.19 6.33 7.50
CA LYS A 21 -21.14 7.68 8.07
C LYS A 21 -20.14 8.63 7.40
N GLY A 22 -19.45 8.20 6.33
CA GLY A 22 -18.37 8.95 5.69
C GLY A 22 -17.00 8.81 6.36
N GLU A 23 -16.91 8.03 7.45
CA GLU A 23 -15.63 7.63 8.07
C GLU A 23 -14.87 6.66 7.17
N TRP A 24 -13.55 6.60 7.28
CA TRP A 24 -12.74 5.71 6.44
C TRP A 24 -12.99 4.25 6.83
N PHE A 25 -13.44 3.42 5.90
CA PHE A 25 -13.81 2.02 6.17
C PHE A 25 -12.67 1.19 6.77
N LEU A 26 -11.42 1.58 6.46
CA LEU A 26 -10.22 0.92 6.95
C LEU A 26 -9.95 1.18 8.44
N ASP A 27 -10.42 2.30 9.02
CA ASP A 27 -10.30 2.55 10.46
C ASP A 27 -11.18 1.57 11.26
N ASP A 28 -12.45 1.43 10.85
CA ASP A 28 -13.39 0.47 11.45
C ASP A 28 -12.90 -0.98 11.30
N MET A 29 -12.35 -1.32 10.12
CA MET A 29 -11.75 -2.63 9.90
C MET A 29 -10.49 -2.86 10.73
N CYS A 30 -9.63 -1.85 10.91
CA CYS A 30 -8.45 -1.97 11.76
C CYS A 30 -8.86 -2.21 13.22
N LEU A 31 -9.80 -1.44 13.76
CA LEU A 31 -10.29 -1.61 15.12
C LEU A 31 -10.89 -3.00 15.35
N SER A 32 -11.68 -3.47 14.37
CA SER A 32 -12.26 -4.80 14.39
C SER A 32 -11.19 -5.89 14.31
N ALA A 33 -10.22 -5.75 13.39
CA ALA A 33 -9.12 -6.69 13.23
C ALA A 33 -8.23 -6.75 14.48
N GLY A 34 -7.88 -5.60 15.06
CA GLY A 34 -7.08 -5.54 16.28
C GLY A 34 -7.79 -6.18 17.47
N THR A 35 -9.10 -5.95 17.59
CA THR A 35 -9.93 -6.61 18.63
C THR A 35 -9.94 -8.12 18.44
N MET A 36 -10.14 -8.60 17.21
CA MET A 36 -10.12 -10.02 16.90
C MET A 36 -8.74 -10.65 17.14
N VAL A 37 -7.65 -10.01 16.71
CA VAL A 37 -6.28 -10.49 16.98
C VAL A 37 -6.03 -10.60 18.48
N ARG A 38 -6.49 -9.64 19.27
CA ARG A 38 -6.37 -9.67 20.74
C ARG A 38 -7.19 -10.79 21.35
N LEU A 39 -8.44 -10.99 20.93
CA LEU A 39 -9.27 -12.09 21.43
C LEU A 39 -8.69 -13.46 21.06
N LEU A 40 -8.21 -13.62 19.83
CA LEU A 40 -7.55 -14.85 19.36
C LEU A 40 -6.27 -15.14 20.14
N SER A 41 -5.54 -14.12 20.59
CA SER A 41 -4.34 -14.31 21.43
C SER A 41 -4.64 -14.92 22.81
N LEU A 42 -5.91 -14.91 23.25
CA LEU A 42 -6.36 -15.53 24.49
C LEU A 42 -6.76 -17.00 24.32
N LEU A 43 -6.88 -17.46 23.08
CA LEU A 43 -7.24 -18.84 22.74
C LEU A 43 -5.97 -19.66 22.43
N PRO A 44 -6.02 -21.00 22.58
CA PRO A 44 -4.95 -21.86 22.09
C PRO A 44 -4.70 -21.63 20.59
N PRO A 45 -3.44 -21.64 20.13
CA PRO A 45 -3.14 -21.45 18.72
C PRO A 45 -3.81 -22.55 17.89
N PRO A 46 -4.43 -22.19 16.75
CA PRO A 46 -5.06 -23.17 15.88
C PRO A 46 -4.03 -24.11 15.27
N GLU A 47 -4.40 -25.38 15.14
CA GLU A 47 -3.57 -26.43 14.54
C GLU A 47 -3.06 -26.00 13.15
N PRO A 48 -1.75 -26.18 12.87
CA PRO A 48 -1.18 -25.80 11.59
C PRO A 48 -1.83 -26.56 10.42
N GLY A 49 -2.01 -25.88 9.29
CA GLY A 49 -2.64 -26.46 8.10
C GLY A 49 -4.17 -26.43 8.11
N THR A 50 -4.82 -25.99 9.20
CA THR A 50 -6.26 -25.75 9.22
C THR A 50 -6.64 -24.44 8.53
N THR A 51 -7.87 -24.37 8.02
CA THR A 51 -8.44 -23.13 7.46
C THR A 51 -8.49 -22.00 8.50
N LEU A 52 -8.76 -22.35 9.76
CA LEU A 52 -8.73 -21.42 10.88
C LEU A 52 -7.32 -20.84 11.09
N HIS A 53 -6.28 -21.68 11.05
CA HIS A 53 -4.89 -21.21 11.15
C HIS A 53 -4.52 -20.23 10.03
N ALA A 54 -4.89 -20.55 8.78
CA ALA A 54 -4.67 -19.64 7.65
C ALA A 54 -5.43 -18.31 7.82
N ALA A 55 -6.68 -18.34 8.26
CA ALA A 55 -7.49 -17.15 8.50
C ALA A 55 -6.92 -16.26 9.61
N VAL A 56 -6.50 -16.85 10.74
CA VAL A 56 -5.85 -16.13 11.84
C VAL A 56 -4.55 -15.49 11.38
N LYS A 57 -3.72 -16.22 10.62
CA LYS A 57 -2.47 -15.69 10.07
C LYS A 57 -2.70 -14.50 9.14
N CYS A 58 -3.71 -14.57 8.26
CA CYS A 58 -4.07 -13.47 7.36
C CYS A 58 -4.57 -12.25 8.12
N LEU A 59 -5.42 -12.46 9.13
CA LEU A 59 -5.94 -11.39 9.97
C LEU A 59 -4.80 -10.67 10.73
N GLN A 60 -3.85 -11.44 11.29
CA GLN A 60 -2.67 -10.88 11.94
C GLN A 60 -1.79 -10.12 10.96
N ALA A 61 -1.52 -10.67 9.77
CA ALA A 61 -0.73 -10.01 8.74
C ALA A 61 -1.39 -8.69 8.28
N ALA A 62 -2.72 -8.68 8.10
CA ALA A 62 -3.46 -7.49 7.70
C ALA A 62 -3.44 -6.41 8.80
N HIS A 63 -3.63 -6.81 10.06
CA HIS A 63 -3.55 -5.90 11.20
C HIS A 63 -2.14 -5.31 11.36
N ASN A 64 -1.10 -6.14 11.22
CA ASN A 64 0.28 -5.68 11.28
C ASN A 64 0.61 -4.71 10.14
N GLN A 65 0.12 -4.99 8.92
CA GLN A 65 0.33 -4.09 7.78
C GLN A 65 -0.28 -2.72 8.01
N TYR A 66 -1.49 -2.66 8.58
CA TYR A 66 -2.11 -1.40 8.99
C TYR A 66 -1.26 -0.68 10.05
N LYS A 67 -0.81 -1.40 11.07
CA LYS A 67 0.05 -0.82 12.12
C LYS A 67 1.34 -0.25 11.53
N SER A 68 1.95 -0.94 10.57
CA SER A 68 3.13 -0.45 9.86
C SER A 68 2.85 0.81 9.05
N LEU A 69 1.67 0.97 8.44
CA LEU A 69 1.26 2.24 7.80
C LEU A 69 1.15 3.37 8.82
N GLN A 70 0.57 3.12 9.99
CA GLN A 70 0.48 4.10 11.06
C GLN A 70 1.86 4.49 11.59
N GLU A 71 2.73 3.51 11.82
CA GLU A 71 4.11 3.73 12.24
C GLU A 71 4.90 4.53 11.19
N LEU A 72 4.72 4.24 9.90
CA LEU A 72 5.30 5.02 8.81
C LEU A 72 4.86 6.49 8.89
N ASN A 73 3.56 6.75 9.00
CA ASN A 73 3.04 8.12 9.06
C ASN A 73 3.54 8.88 10.30
N LEU A 74 3.58 8.20 11.45
CA LEU A 74 4.11 8.77 12.70
C LEU A 74 5.60 9.07 12.57
N ASN A 75 6.41 8.12 12.11
CA ASN A 75 7.86 8.30 11.94
C ASN A 75 8.17 9.39 10.92
N PHE A 76 7.42 9.44 9.81
CA PHE A 76 7.56 10.52 8.84
C PHE A 76 7.27 11.88 9.47
N SER A 77 6.11 12.04 10.10
CA SER A 77 5.64 13.34 10.61
C SER A 77 6.44 13.82 11.83
N SER A 78 6.94 12.91 12.66
CA SER A 78 7.63 13.26 13.92
C SER A 78 9.15 13.28 13.84
N ILE A 79 9.75 12.56 12.87
CA ILE A 79 11.21 12.42 12.75
C ILE A 79 11.68 12.92 11.39
N ILE A 80 11.24 12.28 10.29
CA ILE A 80 11.81 12.54 8.95
C ILE A 80 11.51 13.97 8.48
N LEU A 81 10.25 14.40 8.56
CA LEU A 81 9.82 15.70 8.06
C LEU A 81 10.45 16.86 8.85
N PRO A 82 10.47 16.87 10.20
CA PRO A 82 11.18 17.90 10.96
C PRO A 82 12.67 17.97 10.65
N GLU A 83 13.35 16.82 10.55
CA GLU A 83 14.78 16.76 10.24
C GLU A 83 15.07 17.27 8.82
N ALA A 84 14.24 16.89 7.84
CA ALA A 84 14.33 17.38 6.47
C ALA A 84 14.18 18.90 6.41
N ILE A 85 13.17 19.46 7.08
CA ILE A 85 12.96 20.91 7.12
C ILE A 85 14.16 21.61 7.78
N GLN A 86 14.65 21.09 8.90
CA GLN A 86 15.78 21.69 9.61
C GLN A 86 17.06 21.70 8.76
N THR A 87 17.37 20.59 8.09
CA THR A 87 18.57 20.46 7.26
C THR A 87 18.49 21.29 5.98
N ILE A 88 17.30 21.42 5.38
CA ILE A 88 17.04 22.34 4.26
C ILE A 88 17.23 23.80 4.69
N GLN A 89 16.68 24.21 5.84
CA GLN A 89 16.81 25.58 6.36
C GLN A 89 18.24 25.95 6.72
N ARG A 90 19.07 24.96 7.09
CA ARG A 90 20.51 25.13 7.33
C ARG A 90 21.34 25.12 6.05
N GLU A 91 20.70 24.93 4.90
CA GLU A 91 21.36 24.79 3.60
C GLU A 91 22.42 23.69 3.59
N ASP A 92 22.14 22.54 4.22
CA ASP A 92 23.07 21.41 4.21
C ASP A 92 23.37 20.99 2.75
N PRO A 93 24.63 21.04 2.29
CA PRO A 93 24.95 20.84 0.88
C PRO A 93 24.67 19.40 0.43
N THR A 94 24.74 18.43 1.33
CA THR A 94 24.50 17.02 1.00
C THR A 94 23.01 16.76 0.80
N VAL A 95 22.15 17.35 1.63
CA VAL A 95 20.69 17.31 1.47
C VAL A 95 20.25 18.04 0.20
N LEU A 96 20.74 19.26 -0.04
CA LEU A 96 20.37 20.03 -1.23
C LEU A 96 20.80 19.34 -2.54
N THR A 97 21.98 18.71 -2.56
CA THR A 97 22.44 17.94 -3.72
C THR A 97 21.52 16.75 -4.00
N LEU A 98 21.09 16.02 -2.97
CA LEU A 98 20.16 14.90 -3.12
C LEU A 98 18.78 15.35 -3.60
N LEU A 99 18.28 16.48 -3.11
CA LEU A 99 17.02 17.04 -3.59
C LEU A 99 17.12 17.43 -5.07
N ALA A 100 18.20 18.07 -5.49
CA ALA A 100 18.43 18.41 -6.90
C ALA A 100 18.53 17.15 -7.79
N GLU A 101 19.11 16.07 -7.28
CA GLU A 101 19.18 14.80 -7.98
C GLU A 101 17.78 14.14 -8.10
N LEU A 102 16.98 14.15 -7.05
CA LEU A 102 15.59 13.70 -7.08
C LEU A 102 14.73 14.53 -8.06
N ASP A 103 14.89 15.85 -8.05
CA ASP A 103 14.20 16.74 -9.00
C ASP A 103 14.61 16.44 -10.44
N SER A 104 15.89 16.15 -10.68
CA SER A 104 16.37 15.73 -12.00
C SER A 104 15.77 14.39 -12.44
N ILE A 105 15.62 13.42 -11.52
CA ILE A 105 14.94 12.14 -11.81
C ILE A 105 13.48 12.39 -12.16
N ILE A 106 12.77 13.20 -11.37
CA ILE A 106 11.35 13.53 -11.62
C ILE A 106 11.20 14.25 -12.97
N ALA A 107 12.07 15.21 -13.28
CA ALA A 107 12.03 15.97 -14.52
C ALA A 107 12.40 15.13 -15.77
N SER A 108 13.12 14.01 -15.58
CA SER A 108 13.47 13.10 -16.70
C SER A 108 12.25 12.36 -17.26
N VAL A 109 11.14 12.36 -16.51
CA VAL A 109 9.93 11.62 -16.87
C VAL A 109 9.00 12.48 -17.72
N GLN A 110 8.45 11.87 -18.77
CA GLN A 110 7.56 12.55 -19.73
C GLN A 110 6.09 12.63 -19.26
N MET A 111 5.83 12.37 -17.99
CA MET A 111 4.50 12.32 -17.39
C MET A 111 4.54 12.96 -16.00
N PRO A 112 3.69 13.96 -15.71
CA PRO A 112 3.58 14.52 -14.37
C PRO A 112 3.25 13.44 -13.34
N LEU A 113 3.83 13.51 -12.15
CA LEU A 113 3.63 12.50 -11.10
C LEU A 113 2.15 12.31 -10.70
N GLY A 114 1.37 13.40 -10.70
CA GLY A 114 -0.07 13.32 -10.43
C GLY A 114 -0.84 12.51 -11.48
N ASP A 115 -0.48 12.68 -12.76
CA ASP A 115 -1.08 11.92 -13.86
C ASP A 115 -0.63 10.45 -13.80
N LEU A 116 0.65 10.21 -13.49
CA LEU A 116 1.19 8.87 -13.29
C LEU A 116 0.42 8.11 -12.22
N VAL A 117 0.23 8.72 -11.04
CA VAL A 117 -0.55 8.12 -9.95
C VAL A 117 -1.98 7.83 -10.40
N SER A 118 -2.63 8.78 -11.06
CA SER A 118 -4.01 8.63 -11.54
C SER A 118 -4.15 7.48 -12.55
N GLN A 119 -3.21 7.36 -13.49
CA GLN A 119 -3.21 6.28 -14.49
C GLN A 119 -2.89 4.91 -13.89
N LEU A 120 -2.00 4.84 -12.90
CA LEU A 120 -1.71 3.60 -12.16
C LEU A 120 -2.91 3.16 -11.30
N GLN A 121 -3.61 4.11 -10.66
CA GLN A 121 -4.86 3.84 -9.93
C GLN A 121 -5.94 3.31 -10.87
N LEU A 122 -6.13 3.93 -12.03
CA LEU A 122 -7.05 3.44 -13.05
C LEU A 122 -6.66 2.03 -13.52
N HIS A 123 -5.36 1.80 -13.76
CA HIS A 123 -4.84 0.50 -14.15
C HIS A 123 -5.17 -0.58 -13.10
N LEU A 124 -4.88 -0.32 -11.82
CA LEU A 124 -5.21 -1.20 -10.70
C LEU A 124 -6.72 -1.45 -10.60
N HIS A 125 -7.54 -0.41 -10.75
CA HIS A 125 -8.99 -0.54 -10.73
C HIS A 125 -9.50 -1.47 -11.84
N LEU A 126 -9.01 -1.31 -13.08
CA LEU A 126 -9.38 -2.17 -14.21
C LEU A 126 -8.94 -3.63 -13.98
N LEU A 127 -7.76 -3.85 -13.41
CA LEU A 127 -7.27 -5.18 -13.05
C LEU A 127 -8.15 -5.84 -11.98
N VAL A 128 -8.48 -5.11 -10.91
CA VAL A 128 -9.29 -5.64 -9.79
C VAL A 128 -10.74 -5.90 -10.20
N THR A 129 -11.33 -5.04 -11.02
CA THR A 129 -12.72 -5.18 -11.50
C THR A 129 -12.85 -6.15 -12.68
N GLY A 130 -11.74 -6.60 -13.26
CA GLY A 130 -11.72 -7.44 -14.46
C GLY A 130 -12.45 -6.77 -15.63
N MET A 131 -12.36 -5.45 -15.74
CA MET A 131 -13.05 -4.66 -16.75
C MET A 131 -12.09 -4.28 -17.89
N GLY A 132 -12.39 -4.81 -19.08
CA GLY A 132 -11.95 -4.24 -20.35
C GLY A 132 -10.47 -4.40 -20.73
N ALA A 133 -10.15 -3.91 -21.94
CA ALA A 133 -8.79 -3.77 -22.41
C ALA A 133 -8.09 -2.61 -21.67
N ILE A 134 -6.83 -2.82 -21.27
CA ILE A 134 -6.04 -1.81 -20.57
C ILE A 134 -5.71 -0.67 -21.56
N PRO A 135 -6.13 0.59 -21.28
CA PRO A 135 -5.82 1.73 -22.14
C PRO A 135 -4.31 1.91 -22.34
N GLU A 136 -3.90 2.44 -23.49
CA GLU A 136 -2.49 2.74 -23.78
C GLU A 136 -1.86 3.68 -22.74
N GLY A 137 -2.64 4.64 -22.21
CA GLY A 137 -2.20 5.54 -21.15
C GLY A 137 -1.80 4.82 -19.85
N CYS A 138 -2.54 3.76 -19.48
CA CYS A 138 -2.19 2.93 -18.33
C CYS A 138 -0.91 2.12 -18.58
N GLN A 139 -0.70 1.61 -19.80
CA GLN A 139 0.52 0.87 -20.14
C GLN A 139 1.74 1.78 -20.14
N ALA A 140 1.61 3.00 -20.70
CA ALA A 140 2.65 4.02 -20.66
C ALA A 140 2.99 4.41 -19.22
N ALA A 141 1.98 4.58 -18.36
CA ALA A 141 2.17 4.87 -16.94
C ALA A 141 2.95 3.75 -16.21
N VAL A 142 2.66 2.48 -16.48
CA VAL A 142 3.44 1.36 -15.92
C VAL A 142 4.89 1.42 -16.36
N ALA A 143 5.16 1.64 -17.65
CA ALA A 143 6.54 1.75 -18.17
C ALA A 143 7.30 2.92 -17.52
N VAL A 144 6.64 4.07 -17.36
CA VAL A 144 7.18 5.24 -16.67
C VAL A 144 7.49 4.93 -15.20
N ALA A 145 6.58 4.26 -14.49
CA ALA A 145 6.77 3.89 -13.09
C ALA A 145 7.96 2.95 -12.91
N THR A 146 8.13 1.97 -13.81
CA THR A 146 9.28 1.07 -13.81
C THR A 146 10.59 1.84 -14.02
N GLY A 147 10.64 2.76 -14.99
CA GLY A 147 11.82 3.59 -15.22
C GLY A 147 12.18 4.49 -14.04
N LEU A 148 11.16 5.06 -13.36
CA LEU A 148 11.36 5.83 -12.13
C LEU A 148 11.95 4.97 -11.00
N GLN A 149 11.41 3.77 -10.82
CA GLN A 149 11.90 2.83 -9.82
C GLN A 149 13.37 2.47 -10.07
N GLU A 150 13.73 2.14 -11.32
CA GLU A 150 15.11 1.84 -11.71
C GLU A 150 16.05 3.03 -11.47
N ALA A 151 15.63 4.25 -11.82
CA ALA A 151 16.43 5.45 -11.63
C ALA A 151 16.69 5.76 -10.13
N VAL A 152 15.66 5.61 -9.29
CA VAL A 152 15.77 5.78 -7.84
C VAL A 152 16.65 4.68 -7.24
N GLU A 153 16.48 3.43 -7.66
CA GLU A 153 17.30 2.31 -7.17
C GLU A 153 18.79 2.48 -7.57
N ALA A 154 19.07 2.93 -8.79
CA ALA A 154 20.42 3.27 -9.22
C ALA A 154 21.04 4.43 -8.41
N MET A 155 20.23 5.39 -7.96
CA MET A 155 20.67 6.43 -7.02
C MET A 155 21.04 5.83 -5.66
N PHE A 156 20.19 4.97 -5.08
CA PHE A 156 20.49 4.30 -3.82
C PHE A 156 21.75 3.42 -3.88
N GLN A 157 21.95 2.69 -4.97
CA GLN A 157 23.15 1.87 -5.17
C GLN A 157 24.44 2.72 -5.17
N ARG A 158 24.41 3.92 -5.75
CA ARG A 158 25.55 4.86 -5.72
C ARG A 158 25.79 5.47 -4.33
N LEU A 159 24.72 5.70 -3.57
CA LEU A 159 24.80 6.31 -2.24
C LEU A 159 25.22 5.32 -1.16
N GLY A 160 24.85 4.05 -1.28
CA GLY A 160 25.11 2.99 -0.30
C GLY A 160 26.57 2.56 -0.16
N SER A 161 27.49 3.04 -1.00
CA SER A 161 28.92 2.70 -0.96
C SER A 161 29.78 3.66 -0.12
N SER A 162 29.20 4.70 0.48
CA SER A 162 29.94 5.71 1.25
C SER A 162 29.87 5.43 2.75
N ASP A 163 31.02 5.23 3.40
CA ASP A 163 31.14 5.14 4.86
C ASP A 163 32.22 6.15 5.33
N PRO A 164 31.91 7.15 6.18
CA PRO A 164 30.61 7.41 6.84
C PRO A 164 29.54 8.00 5.91
N LEU A 165 28.28 7.79 6.26
CA LEU A 165 27.12 8.38 5.58
C LEU A 165 27.01 9.88 5.88
N SER A 166 26.74 10.67 4.86
CA SER A 166 26.40 12.09 4.99
C SER A 166 25.01 12.29 5.62
N PRO A 167 24.72 13.49 6.18
CA PRO A 167 23.39 13.81 6.71
C PRO A 167 22.26 13.56 5.70
N GLY A 168 22.46 13.95 4.44
CA GLY A 168 21.49 13.71 3.38
C GLY A 168 21.27 12.21 3.10
N GLN A 169 22.34 11.42 3.07
CA GLN A 169 22.23 9.97 2.90
C GLN A 169 21.51 9.30 4.07
N MET A 170 21.82 9.70 5.31
CA MET A 170 21.15 9.18 6.50
C MET A 170 19.65 9.49 6.47
N LEU A 171 19.26 10.72 6.11
CA LEU A 171 17.87 11.12 6.02
C LEU A 171 17.12 10.33 4.95
N LEU A 172 17.72 10.21 3.75
CA LEU A 172 17.12 9.48 2.63
C LEU A 172 17.02 7.98 2.91
N MET A 173 18.04 7.35 3.51
CA MET A 173 18.00 5.95 3.93
C MET A 173 16.97 5.73 5.04
N GLY A 174 16.87 6.66 6.00
CA GLY A 174 15.84 6.62 7.04
C GLY A 174 14.43 6.68 6.45
N PHE A 175 14.21 7.55 5.46
CA PHE A 175 12.94 7.62 4.74
C PHE A 175 12.65 6.34 3.95
N ASN A 176 13.61 5.83 3.18
CA ASN A 176 13.45 4.59 2.40
C ASN A 176 13.16 3.38 3.30
N GLY A 177 13.85 3.28 4.44
CA GLY A 177 13.65 2.19 5.39
C GLY A 177 12.23 2.10 5.95
N LEU A 178 11.46 3.21 5.97
CA LEU A 178 10.04 3.16 6.31
C LEU A 178 9.23 2.39 5.25
N PHE A 179 9.54 2.60 3.97
CA PHE A 179 8.88 1.90 2.87
C PHE A 179 9.36 0.45 2.71
N ASP A 180 10.64 0.16 2.95
CA ASP A 180 11.17 -1.21 2.91
C ASP A 180 10.44 -2.11 3.92
N ASN A 181 10.25 -1.62 5.15
CA ASN A 181 9.49 -2.32 6.17
C ASN A 181 8.03 -2.58 5.75
N LEU A 182 7.39 -1.57 5.12
CA LEU A 182 6.03 -1.69 4.62
C LEU A 182 5.92 -2.69 3.47
N ALA A 183 6.89 -2.71 2.56
CA ALA A 183 6.95 -3.63 1.43
C ALA A 183 7.12 -5.09 1.91
N LEU A 184 8.01 -5.33 2.88
CA LEU A 184 8.17 -6.65 3.50
C LEU A 184 6.87 -7.14 4.16
N GLY A 185 6.20 -6.27 4.91
CA GLY A 185 4.89 -6.57 5.50
C GLY A 185 3.83 -6.90 4.44
N CYS A 186 3.81 -6.15 3.34
CA CYS A 186 2.88 -6.37 2.23
C CYS A 186 3.10 -7.73 1.57
N CYS A 187 4.37 -8.09 1.28
CA CYS A 187 4.73 -9.41 0.77
C CYS A 187 4.29 -10.54 1.72
N GLY A 188 4.43 -10.34 3.04
CA GLY A 188 3.95 -11.24 4.06
C GLY A 188 2.43 -11.42 4.05
N LEU A 189 1.69 -10.32 3.90
CA LEU A 189 0.23 -10.33 3.78
C LEU A 189 -0.24 -11.04 2.49
N VAL A 190 0.35 -10.73 1.34
CA VAL A 190 0.05 -11.39 0.06
C VAL A 190 0.31 -12.90 0.16
N SER A 191 1.43 -13.28 0.77
CA SER A 191 1.78 -14.69 0.99
C SER A 191 0.77 -15.39 1.90
N ALA A 192 0.30 -14.71 2.96
CA ALA A 192 -0.74 -15.25 3.83
C ALA A 192 -2.07 -15.41 3.06
N LEU A 193 -2.50 -14.38 2.32
CA LEU A 193 -3.72 -14.41 1.52
C LEU A 193 -3.71 -15.52 0.46
N ALA A 194 -2.55 -15.81 -0.13
CA ALA A 194 -2.39 -16.93 -1.06
C ALA A 194 -2.67 -18.30 -0.41
N THR A 195 -2.51 -18.44 0.91
CA THR A 195 -2.84 -19.69 1.62
C THR A 195 -4.34 -19.83 1.95
N LEU A 196 -5.13 -18.76 1.82
CA LEU A 196 -6.57 -18.83 2.02
C LEU A 196 -7.26 -19.39 0.79
N HIS A 197 -8.02 -20.47 0.96
CA HIS A 197 -9.01 -20.88 -0.02
C HIS A 197 -10.23 -19.97 0.07
N ILE A 198 -10.13 -18.82 -0.58
CA ILE A 198 -11.24 -17.88 -0.74
C ILE A 198 -12.25 -18.51 -1.72
N PRO A 199 -13.51 -18.75 -1.30
CA PRO A 199 -14.56 -19.22 -2.19
C PRO A 199 -14.68 -18.31 -3.41
N GLY A 200 -14.96 -18.87 -4.60
CA GLY A 200 -15.05 -18.09 -5.84
C GLY A 200 -16.02 -16.91 -5.76
N ALA A 201 -17.14 -17.09 -5.03
CA ALA A 201 -18.13 -16.05 -4.77
C ALA A 201 -17.60 -14.83 -4.00
N TRP A 202 -16.46 -14.94 -3.30
CA TRP A 202 -15.85 -13.85 -2.53
C TRP A 202 -14.67 -13.19 -3.27
N ARG A 203 -14.27 -13.72 -4.42
CA ARG A 203 -13.16 -13.17 -5.23
C ARG A 203 -13.58 -12.02 -6.13
N SER A 204 -14.88 -11.91 -6.41
CA SER A 204 -15.47 -10.83 -7.19
C SER A 204 -16.19 -9.87 -6.27
N VAL A 205 -15.84 -8.59 -6.35
CA VAL A 205 -16.55 -7.50 -5.67
C VAL A 205 -17.92 -7.26 -6.34
N ASP A 206 -18.06 -7.61 -7.62
CA ASP A 206 -19.29 -7.45 -8.40
C ASP A 206 -20.01 -8.78 -8.65
N GLN A 207 -20.62 -9.30 -7.59
CA GLN A 207 -21.49 -10.49 -7.67
C GLN A 207 -22.70 -10.29 -8.61
N LEU A 208 -23.06 -9.03 -8.93
CA LEU A 208 -24.18 -8.72 -9.83
C LEU A 208 -23.80 -8.98 -11.30
N ARG A 209 -22.55 -8.71 -11.69
CA ARG A 209 -22.02 -9.08 -13.01
C ARG A 209 -21.95 -10.59 -13.17
N ASP A 210 -21.44 -11.30 -12.17
CA ASP A 210 -21.33 -12.77 -12.21
C ASP A 210 -22.72 -13.42 -12.31
N ALA A 211 -23.71 -12.90 -11.60
CA ALA A 211 -25.10 -13.34 -11.71
C ALA A 211 -25.70 -13.06 -13.10
N LYS A 212 -25.36 -11.92 -13.74
CA LYS A 212 -25.80 -11.59 -15.11
C LYS A 212 -25.15 -12.49 -16.16
N LEU A 213 -23.88 -12.86 -15.97
CA LEU A 213 -23.18 -13.80 -16.86
C LEU A 213 -23.72 -15.23 -16.73
N LEU A 214 -24.16 -15.64 -15.53
CA LEU A 214 -24.80 -16.94 -15.31
C LEU A 214 -26.25 -17.02 -15.83
N ALA A 215 -26.90 -15.87 -16.05
CA ALA A 215 -28.26 -15.76 -16.56
C ALA A 215 -28.34 -15.59 -18.09
N ALA A 216 -27.21 -15.50 -18.78
CA ALA A 216 -27.08 -15.41 -20.24
C ALA A 216 -26.73 -16.78 -20.83
#